data_AF-A0A942C3V9-F1
#
_entry.id   AF-A0A942C3V9-F1
#
_cell.length_a   1.000
_cell.length_b   1.000
_cell.length_c   1.000
_cell.angle_alpha   90.00
_cell.angle_beta   90.00
_cell.angle_gamma   90.00
#
_symmetry.space_group_name_H-M   'P 1'
#
loop_
_entity.id
_entity.type
_entity.pdbx_description
1 polymer ?
#
loop_
_entity_poly.entity_id
_entity_poly.type
_entity_poly.pdbx_seq_one_letter_code
_entity_poly.pdbx_strand_id
1 'polypeptide(L)'
;MLDAATRVSKWRLTYIAALLSVIAGLSSYGWYIYTLVRDAQLHKPQPQIEKLLKDLLMYYRQTKQFPRNFTEINQRLWHTVPPPDYGKDGREARTKNYFYWYTQVNADTCAFWALPTGPQRGYASAFFIVLAPGWARAWKGKARSDEELNRLPAIPSPQALAEINMQELPARVFTATSQSVP
;
A
#
# COMPACT_ATOMS: atom_id res chain seq x y z
N MET A 1 -45.77 -15.56 -56.24
CA MET A 1 -45.05 -16.49 -55.33
C MET A 1 -43.65 -15.98 -54.93
N LEU A 2 -43.38 -14.66 -55.04
CA LEU A 2 -42.05 -14.07 -54.77
C LEU A 2 -41.98 -13.21 -53.48
N ASP A 3 -43.12 -12.93 -52.83
CA ASP A 3 -43.17 -12.02 -51.66
C ASP A 3 -42.88 -12.67 -50.30
N ALA A 4 -42.97 -14.00 -50.20
CA ALA A 4 -42.70 -14.70 -48.94
C ALA A 4 -41.20 -14.78 -48.62
N ALA A 5 -40.35 -14.97 -49.63
CA ALA A 5 -38.91 -15.14 -49.47
C ALA A 5 -38.20 -13.86 -48.99
N THR A 6 -38.62 -12.70 -49.49
CA THR A 6 -38.08 -11.39 -49.10
C THR A 6 -38.53 -10.96 -47.70
N ARG A 7 -39.75 -11.33 -47.28
CA ARG A 7 -40.23 -11.08 -45.92
C ARG A 7 -39.44 -11.88 -44.89
N VAL A 8 -39.24 -13.17 -45.10
CA VAL A 8 -38.47 -14.04 -44.20
C VAL A 8 -37.02 -13.58 -44.05
N SER A 9 -36.41 -13.07 -45.12
CA SER A 9 -35.06 -12.46 -45.10
C SER A 9 -34.99 -11.21 -44.20
N LYS A 10 -35.98 -10.31 -44.28
CA LYS A 10 -36.03 -9.10 -43.43
C LYS A 10 -36.14 -9.44 -41.94
N TRP A 11 -37.02 -10.38 -41.57
CA TRP A 11 -37.15 -10.81 -40.17
C TRP A 11 -35.85 -11.43 -39.65
N ARG A 12 -35.20 -12.29 -40.45
CA ARG A 12 -33.89 -12.88 -40.10
C ARG A 12 -32.81 -11.81 -39.89
N LEU A 13 -32.75 -10.81 -40.76
CA LEU A 13 -31.86 -9.65 -40.60
C LEU A 13 -32.15 -8.85 -39.33
N THR A 14 -33.42 -8.61 -39.01
CA THR A 14 -33.81 -7.93 -37.76
C THR A 14 -33.43 -8.74 -36.53
N TYR A 15 -33.63 -10.06 -36.54
CA TYR A 15 -33.23 -10.92 -35.43
C TYR A 15 -31.71 -10.99 -35.26
N ILE A 16 -30.95 -11.02 -36.36
CA ILE A 16 -29.47 -10.96 -36.32
C ILE A 16 -29.01 -9.61 -35.76
N ALA A 17 -29.59 -8.50 -36.23
CA ALA A 17 -29.27 -7.17 -35.71
C ALA A 17 -29.62 -7.01 -34.23
N ALA A 18 -30.77 -7.53 -33.79
CA ALA A 18 -31.17 -7.54 -32.39
C ALA A 18 -30.20 -8.38 -31.54
N LEU A 19 -29.83 -9.58 -32.00
CA LEU A 19 -28.87 -10.45 -31.32
C LEU A 19 -27.50 -9.79 -31.19
N LEU A 20 -26.99 -9.18 -32.28
CA LEU A 20 -25.73 -8.45 -32.27
C LEU A 20 -25.78 -7.25 -31.31
N SER A 21 -26.91 -6.54 -31.23
CA SER A 21 -27.09 -5.43 -30.30
C SER A 21 -27.05 -5.89 -28.84
N VAL A 22 -27.68 -7.03 -28.53
CA VAL A 22 -27.64 -7.63 -27.19
C VAL A 22 -26.22 -8.08 -26.84
N ILE A 23 -25.51 -8.74 -27.76
CA ILE A 23 -24.13 -9.17 -27.56
C ILE A 23 -23.21 -7.96 -27.33
N ALA A 24 -23.36 -6.91 -28.15
CA ALA A 24 -22.58 -5.68 -28.00
C ALA A 24 -22.84 -5.01 -26.64
N GLY A 25 -24.10 -4.93 -26.21
CA GLY A 25 -24.48 -4.38 -24.91
C GLY A 25 -23.86 -5.17 -23.74
N LEU A 26 -23.96 -6.50 -23.76
CA LEU A 26 -23.38 -7.35 -22.72
C LEU A 26 -21.85 -7.28 -22.69
N SER A 27 -21.22 -7.22 -23.87
CA SER A 27 -19.76 -7.13 -24.00
C SER A 27 -19.24 -5.79 -23.49
N SER A 28 -19.92 -4.70 -23.82
CA SER A 28 -19.59 -3.35 -23.33
C SER A 28 -19.76 -3.25 -21.81
N TYR A 29 -20.85 -3.80 -21.27
CA TYR A 29 -21.08 -3.83 -19.82
C TYR A 29 -20.04 -4.69 -19.10
N GLY A 30 -19.73 -5.87 -19.62
CA GLY A 30 -18.67 -6.74 -19.10
C GLY A 30 -17.30 -6.05 -19.10
N TRP A 31 -16.98 -5.33 -20.18
CA TRP A 31 -15.76 -4.53 -20.27
C TRP A 31 -15.72 -3.41 -19.23
N TYR A 32 -16.83 -2.69 -19.05
CA TYR A 32 -16.94 -1.62 -18.04
C TYR A 32 -16.71 -2.14 -16.62
N ILE A 33 -17.35 -3.25 -16.24
CA ILE A 33 -17.15 -3.87 -14.93
C ILE A 33 -15.71 -4.37 -14.79
N TYR A 34 -15.15 -4.98 -15.83
CA TYR A 34 -13.76 -5.42 -15.82
C TYR A 34 -12.79 -4.25 -15.61
N THR A 35 -12.97 -3.13 -16.32
CA THR A 35 -12.12 -1.94 -16.13
C THR A 35 -12.27 -1.38 -14.72
N LEU A 36 -13.50 -1.32 -14.19
CA LEU A 36 -13.75 -0.82 -12.83
C LEU A 36 -13.09 -1.69 -11.76
N VAL A 37 -13.17 -3.02 -11.90
CA VAL A 37 -12.52 -3.97 -10.99
C VAL A 37 -11.01 -3.93 -11.13
N ARG A 38 -10.48 -3.87 -12.36
CA ARG A 38 -9.04 -3.77 -12.62
C ARG A 38 -8.48 -2.51 -11.99
N ASP A 39 -9.13 -1.37 -12.21
CA ASP A 39 -8.69 -0.09 -11.66
C ASP A 39 -8.82 -0.09 -10.14
N ALA A 40 -9.87 -0.71 -9.58
CA ALA A 40 -9.97 -0.88 -8.13
C ALA A 40 -8.84 -1.75 -7.56
N GLN A 41 -8.41 -2.81 -8.24
CA GLN A 41 -7.29 -3.63 -7.77
C GLN A 41 -5.94 -2.90 -7.88
N LEU A 42 -5.73 -2.12 -8.94
CA LEU A 42 -4.50 -1.35 -9.15
C LEU A 42 -4.33 -0.24 -8.11
N HIS A 43 -5.43 0.36 -7.64
CA HIS A 43 -5.39 1.48 -6.69
C HIS A 43 -5.57 1.05 -5.22
N LYS A 44 -5.74 -0.24 -4.94
CA LYS A 44 -5.82 -0.73 -3.57
C LYS A 44 -4.52 -0.40 -2.82
N PRO A 45 -4.60 0.37 -1.73
CA PRO A 45 -3.44 0.65 -0.91
C PRO A 45 -2.88 -0.65 -0.31
N GLN A 46 -1.62 -0.97 -0.62
CA GLN A 46 -0.92 -2.15 -0.10
C GLN A 46 0.21 -1.76 0.87
N PRO A 47 0.08 -2.05 2.18
CA PRO A 47 1.12 -1.73 3.14
C PRO A 47 2.34 -2.66 2.97
N GLN A 48 3.45 -2.12 2.49
CA GLN A 48 4.76 -2.79 2.41
C GLN A 48 5.51 -2.82 3.76
N ILE A 49 4.78 -2.83 4.89
CA ILE A 49 5.35 -2.70 6.24
C ILE A 49 6.29 -3.87 6.55
N GLU A 50 5.91 -5.09 6.17
CA GLU A 50 6.72 -6.27 6.48
C GLU A 50 8.04 -6.31 5.72
N LYS A 51 8.02 -5.88 4.45
CA LYS A 51 9.23 -5.75 3.64
C LYS A 51 10.13 -4.68 4.24
N LEU A 52 9.60 -3.49 4.52
CA LEU A 52 10.36 -2.39 5.10
C LEU A 52 10.96 -2.77 6.47
N LEU A 53 10.19 -3.44 7.34
CA LEU A 53 10.67 -3.90 8.64
C LEU A 53 11.82 -4.90 8.51
N LYS A 54 11.72 -5.86 7.57
CA LYS A 54 12.80 -6.81 7.29
C LYS A 54 14.06 -6.10 6.78
N ASP A 55 13.89 -5.15 5.86
CA ASP A 55 15.01 -4.41 5.27
C ASP A 55 15.72 -3.53 6.33
N LEU A 56 14.96 -2.88 7.22
CA LEU A 56 15.52 -2.09 8.34
C LEU A 56 16.28 -2.97 9.33
N LEU A 57 15.76 -4.15 9.67
CA LEU A 57 16.46 -5.12 10.52
C LEU A 57 17.73 -5.66 9.84
N MET A 58 17.69 -5.89 8.53
CA MET A 58 18.85 -6.33 7.76
C MET A 58 19.94 -5.25 7.74
N TYR A 59 19.55 -3.98 7.55
CA TYR A 59 20.47 -2.85 7.66
C TYR A 59 21.12 -2.82 9.05
N TYR A 60 20.33 -2.87 10.12
CA TYR A 60 20.84 -2.88 11.50
C TYR A 60 21.83 -4.03 11.75
N ARG A 61 21.57 -5.23 11.22
CA ARG A 61 22.50 -6.37 11.36
C ARG A 61 23.86 -6.09 10.73
N GLN A 62 23.92 -5.36 9.62
CA GLN A 62 25.15 -5.05 8.89
C GLN A 62 25.93 -3.88 9.48
N THR A 63 25.25 -2.81 9.88
CA THR A 63 25.87 -1.54 10.30
C THR A 63 25.86 -1.32 11.81
N LYS A 64 25.15 -2.17 12.56
CA LYS A 64 24.88 -2.04 14.01
C LYS A 64 24.15 -0.75 14.38
N GLN A 65 23.56 -0.05 13.41
CA GLN A 65 22.79 1.18 13.61
C GLN A 65 21.65 1.24 12.59
N PHE A 66 20.50 1.81 12.97
CA PHE A 66 19.45 2.10 12.00
C PHE A 66 19.84 3.24 11.05
N PRO A 67 19.32 3.26 9.81
CA PRO A 67 19.63 4.33 8.86
C PRO A 67 19.05 5.67 9.33
N ARG A 68 19.67 6.78 8.93
CA ARG A 68 19.16 8.13 9.26
C ARG A 68 17.94 8.52 8.41
N ASN A 69 17.87 8.01 7.19
CA ASN A 69 16.86 8.33 6.20
C ASN A 69 16.66 7.18 5.19
N PHE A 70 15.63 7.27 4.34
CA PHE A 70 15.39 6.28 3.28
C PHE A 70 16.42 6.35 2.14
N THR A 71 17.15 7.46 2.00
CA THR A 71 18.21 7.58 1.02
C THR A 71 19.36 6.61 1.32
N GLU A 72 19.77 6.48 2.60
CA GLU A 72 20.82 5.56 3.03
C GLU A 72 20.44 4.08 2.81
N ILE A 73 19.20 3.70 3.10
CA ILE A 73 18.75 2.31 2.86
C ILE A 73 18.63 2.03 1.36
N ASN A 74 18.22 3.01 0.55
CA ASN A 74 18.15 2.85 -0.90
C ASN A 74 19.54 2.67 -1.52
N GLN A 75 20.54 3.41 -1.04
CA GLN A 75 21.91 3.30 -1.54
C GLN A 75 22.58 1.96 -1.21
N ARG A 76 22.16 1.30 -0.13
CA ARG A 76 22.84 0.10 0.39
C ARG A 76 22.10 -1.22 0.14
N LEU A 77 20.76 -1.20 0.14
CA LEU A 77 19.95 -2.42 0.04
C LEU A 77 19.04 -2.42 -1.20
N TRP A 78 18.32 -1.33 -1.47
CA TRP A 78 17.28 -1.37 -2.50
C TRP A 78 17.79 -1.08 -3.90
N HIS A 79 18.83 -0.25 -4.04
CA HIS A 79 19.41 0.18 -5.32
C HIS A 79 18.36 0.53 -6.39
N THR A 80 17.24 1.14 -5.97
CA THR A 80 16.08 1.34 -6.87
C THR A 80 16.35 2.50 -7.83
N VAL A 81 16.17 2.25 -9.13
CA VAL A 81 16.31 3.22 -10.21
C VAL A 81 15.01 3.25 -11.04
N PRO A 82 14.35 4.41 -11.18
CA PRO A 82 14.64 5.69 -10.53
C PRO A 82 14.33 5.65 -9.02
N PRO A 83 15.07 6.41 -8.18
CA PRO A 83 14.79 6.46 -6.76
C PRO A 83 13.38 7.06 -6.52
N PRO A 84 12.58 6.47 -5.62
CA PRO A 84 11.36 7.08 -5.12
C PRO A 84 11.62 8.51 -4.63
N ASP A 85 10.62 9.39 -4.76
CA ASP A 85 10.70 10.71 -4.15
C ASP A 85 10.70 10.56 -2.63
N TYR A 86 11.86 10.83 -2.03
CA TYR A 86 12.09 10.68 -0.60
C TYR A 86 11.79 11.95 0.22
N GLY A 87 11.24 12.98 -0.43
CA GLY A 87 11.05 14.30 0.17
C GLY A 87 12.36 15.03 0.43
N LYS A 88 12.28 16.26 0.97
CA LYS A 88 13.44 17.15 1.16
C LYS A 88 14.47 16.60 2.17
N ASP A 89 13.99 15.89 3.18
CA ASP A 89 14.84 15.34 4.26
C ASP A 89 15.22 13.86 4.04
N GLY A 90 14.78 13.27 2.92
CA GLY A 90 15.00 11.85 2.62
C GLY A 90 14.22 10.88 3.52
N ARG A 91 13.31 11.38 4.36
CA ARG A 91 12.57 10.63 5.38
C ARG A 91 11.17 10.22 4.95
N GLU A 92 10.71 10.71 3.82
CA GLU A 92 9.41 10.39 3.28
C GLU A 92 9.59 9.33 2.20
N ALA A 93 8.59 8.49 1.94
CA ALA A 93 8.60 7.67 0.74
C ALA A 93 7.16 7.40 0.32
N ARG A 94 6.87 7.50 -0.98
CA ARG A 94 5.54 7.19 -1.53
C ARG A 94 5.62 5.96 -2.41
N THR A 95 4.89 4.92 -2.05
CA THR A 95 4.81 3.70 -2.86
C THR A 95 3.46 3.01 -2.69
N LYS A 96 2.89 2.49 -3.78
CA LYS A 96 1.66 1.69 -3.79
C LYS A 96 0.50 2.30 -2.97
N ASN A 97 0.27 3.61 -3.14
CA ASN A 97 -0.75 4.37 -2.42
C ASN A 97 -0.60 4.34 -0.89
N TYR A 98 0.65 4.25 -0.44
CA TYR A 98 1.06 4.51 0.94
C TYR A 98 2.13 5.60 0.98
N PHE A 99 1.99 6.47 1.97
CA PHE A 99 2.99 7.41 2.40
C PHE A 99 3.68 6.85 3.64
N TYR A 100 5.00 6.76 3.57
CA TYR A 100 5.86 6.35 4.66
C TYR A 100 6.59 7.57 5.18
N TRP A 101 6.62 7.73 6.49
CA TRP A 101 7.40 8.78 7.14
C TRP A 101 8.27 8.17 8.22
N TYR A 102 9.57 8.20 8.00
CA TYR A 102 10.57 7.57 8.84
C TYR A 102 11.24 8.57 9.78
N THR A 103 11.46 8.15 11.01
CA THR A 103 12.23 8.90 12.00
C THR A 103 13.14 7.96 12.77
N GLN A 104 14.44 8.26 12.76
CA GLN A 104 15.38 7.62 13.66
C GLN A 104 15.25 8.26 15.04
N VAL A 105 14.91 7.45 16.05
CA VAL A 105 14.80 7.92 17.46
C VAL A 105 16.19 7.92 18.09
N ASN A 106 16.95 6.84 17.88
CA ASN A 106 18.34 6.68 18.28
C ASN A 106 19.02 5.64 17.37
N ALA A 107 20.28 5.27 17.64
CA ALA A 107 21.00 4.28 16.84
C ALA A 107 20.34 2.88 16.82
N ASP A 108 19.64 2.51 17.90
CA ASP A 108 19.04 1.18 18.12
C ASP A 108 17.51 1.20 18.06
N THR A 109 16.88 2.30 17.68
CA THR A 109 15.43 2.43 17.65
C THR A 109 15.04 3.40 16.56
N CYS A 110 14.16 2.94 15.69
CA CYS A 110 13.52 3.78 14.68
C CYS A 110 12.00 3.66 14.78
N ALA A 111 11.32 4.69 14.29
CA ALA A 111 9.88 4.71 14.19
C ALA A 111 9.49 5.13 12.78
N PHE A 112 8.38 4.60 12.29
CA PHE A 112 7.82 5.07 11.03
C PHE A 112 6.31 4.97 10.99
N TRP A 113 5.74 5.92 10.27
CA TRP A 113 4.35 5.90 9.86
C TRP A 113 4.21 5.18 8.53
N ALA A 114 3.12 4.44 8.36
CA ALA A 114 2.65 3.93 7.09
C ALA A 114 1.18 4.32 6.93
N LEU A 115 0.94 5.31 6.09
CA LEU A 115 -0.33 6.02 5.96
C LEU A 115 -0.91 5.79 4.56
N PRO A 116 -2.14 5.29 4.42
CA PRO A 116 -2.73 5.10 3.11
C PRO A 116 -3.09 6.45 2.48
N THR A 117 -2.80 6.58 1.19
CA THR A 117 -3.04 7.80 0.40
C THR A 117 -3.91 7.51 -0.82
N GLY A 118 -4.46 8.56 -1.43
CA GLY A 118 -5.24 8.46 -2.67
C GLY A 118 -6.73 8.15 -2.45
N PRO A 119 -7.50 8.01 -3.55
CA PRO A 119 -8.97 8.01 -3.51
C PRO A 119 -9.56 6.79 -2.77
N GLN A 120 -8.82 5.68 -2.69
CA GLN A 120 -9.26 4.45 -2.04
C GLN A 120 -8.68 4.27 -0.61
N ARG A 121 -8.10 5.33 -0.03
CA ARG A 121 -7.46 5.24 1.30
C ARG A 121 -8.39 4.69 2.39
N GLY A 122 -9.69 4.96 2.31
CA GLY A 122 -10.69 4.50 3.28
C GLY A 122 -10.79 2.98 3.42
N TYR A 123 -10.30 2.21 2.44
CA TYR A 123 -10.25 0.74 2.49
C TYR A 123 -8.97 0.19 3.14
N ALA A 124 -8.00 1.05 3.50
CA ALA A 124 -6.79 0.67 4.19
C ALA A 124 -6.75 1.16 5.63
N SER A 125 -5.76 0.65 6.35
CA SER A 125 -5.45 1.05 7.72
C SER A 125 -4.19 1.91 7.75
N ALA A 126 -4.18 2.90 8.63
CA ALA A 126 -2.97 3.60 9.02
C ALA A 126 -2.21 2.75 10.04
N PHE A 127 -0.88 2.79 9.97
CA PHE A 127 -0.01 2.12 10.93
C PHE A 127 1.06 3.05 11.46
N PHE A 128 1.39 2.89 12.73
CA PHE A 128 2.58 3.45 13.35
C PHE A 128 3.41 2.30 13.90
N ILE A 129 4.70 2.26 13.59
CA ILE A 129 5.58 1.17 13.99
C ILE A 129 6.80 1.75 14.69
N VAL A 130 7.13 1.17 15.84
CA VAL A 130 8.41 1.38 16.53
C VAL A 130 9.18 0.08 16.47
N LEU A 131 10.43 0.17 16.00
CA LEU A 131 11.28 -0.97 15.72
C LEU A 131 12.59 -0.84 16.50
N ALA A 132 12.97 -1.93 17.15
CA ALA A 132 14.27 -2.17 17.74
C ALA A 132 14.81 -3.54 17.25
N PRO A 133 16.10 -3.87 17.47
CA PRO A 133 16.71 -5.07 16.90
C PRO A 133 16.05 -6.38 17.37
N GLY A 134 15.55 -6.39 18.61
CA GLY A 134 14.94 -7.56 19.24
C GLY A 134 13.42 -7.51 19.35
N TRP A 135 12.78 -6.39 18.98
CA TRP A 135 11.33 -6.27 19.10
C TRP A 135 10.74 -5.21 18.17
N ALA A 136 9.47 -5.34 17.84
CA ALA A 136 8.68 -4.31 17.16
C ALA A 136 7.31 -4.16 17.83
N ARG A 137 6.91 -2.90 18.04
CA ARG A 137 5.55 -2.54 18.46
C ARG A 137 4.87 -1.82 17.30
N ALA A 138 3.62 -2.15 17.06
CA ALA A 138 2.86 -1.58 15.99
C ALA A 138 1.48 -1.16 16.49
N TRP A 139 0.97 -0.06 15.97
CA TRP A 139 -0.38 0.41 16.19
C TRP A 139 -1.09 0.48 14.85
N LYS A 140 -2.37 0.14 14.83
CA LYS A 140 -3.23 0.13 13.66
C LYS A 140 -4.46 0.99 13.90
N GLY A 141 -4.82 1.81 12.94
CA GLY A 141 -6.03 2.63 13.00
C GLY A 141 -6.66 2.84 11.62
N LYS A 142 -7.73 3.64 11.61
CA LYS A 142 -8.41 4.01 10.36
C LYS A 142 -7.52 4.90 9.50
N ALA A 143 -7.73 4.86 8.19
CA ALA A 143 -7.16 5.83 7.28
C ALA A 143 -7.52 7.27 7.70
N ARG A 144 -6.59 8.19 7.45
CA ARG A 144 -6.67 9.58 7.84
C ARG A 144 -6.74 10.48 6.62
N SER A 145 -7.33 11.67 6.80
CA SER A 145 -7.33 12.72 5.78
C SER A 145 -5.95 13.36 5.64
N ASP A 146 -5.62 13.89 4.46
CA ASP A 146 -4.30 14.50 4.22
C ASP A 146 -4.03 15.69 5.14
N GLU A 147 -5.09 16.41 5.54
CA GLU A 147 -5.03 17.50 6.52
C GLU A 147 -4.65 16.98 7.92
N GLU A 148 -5.22 15.85 8.35
CA GLU A 148 -4.83 15.20 9.61
C GLU A 148 -3.39 14.68 9.54
N LEU A 149 -2.95 14.15 8.39
CA LEU A 149 -1.58 13.63 8.22
C LEU A 149 -0.53 14.71 8.49
N ASN A 150 -0.76 15.93 8.02
CA ASN A 150 0.16 17.05 8.21
C ASN A 150 0.26 17.53 9.67
N ARG A 151 -0.71 17.16 10.52
CA ARG A 151 -0.72 17.50 11.95
C ARG A 151 -0.16 16.39 12.83
N LEU A 152 0.14 15.21 12.26
CA LEU A 152 0.68 14.11 13.04
C LEU A 152 2.12 14.41 13.46
N PRO A 153 2.47 14.19 14.73
CA PRO A 153 3.86 14.23 15.14
C PRO A 153 4.64 13.06 14.52
N ALA A 154 5.91 13.29 14.20
CA ALA A 154 6.81 12.26 13.70
C ALA A 154 6.92 11.06 14.67
N ILE A 155 6.94 11.34 15.98
CA ILE A 155 6.92 10.36 17.06
C ILE A 155 5.78 10.72 18.04
N PRO A 156 4.59 10.13 17.91
CA PRO A 156 3.48 10.33 18.84
C PRO A 156 3.74 9.65 20.19
N SER A 157 3.16 10.21 21.26
CA SER A 157 3.05 9.50 22.54
C SER A 157 1.98 8.39 22.47
N PRO A 158 2.02 7.38 23.35
CA PRO A 158 0.96 6.36 23.41
C PRO A 158 -0.43 6.95 23.66
N GLN A 159 -0.52 8.04 24.42
CA GLN A 159 -1.77 8.77 24.66
C GLN A 159 -2.28 9.43 23.37
N ALA A 160 -1.40 10.12 22.62
CA ALA A 160 -1.76 10.72 21.34
C ALA A 160 -2.25 9.65 20.33
N LEU A 161 -1.62 8.47 20.31
CA LEU A 161 -2.07 7.33 19.50
C LEU A 161 -3.47 6.84 19.90
N ALA A 162 -3.76 6.77 21.21
CA ALA A 162 -5.08 6.39 21.71
C ALA A 162 -6.15 7.44 21.37
N GLU A 163 -5.85 8.73 21.47
CA GLU A 163 -6.74 9.84 21.08
C GLU A 163 -7.13 9.75 19.59
N ILE A 164 -6.18 9.37 18.74
CA ILE A 164 -6.46 9.10 17.32
C ILE A 164 -6.93 7.65 17.07
N ASN A 165 -7.51 6.99 18.06
CA ASN A 165 -8.13 5.66 17.93
C ASN A 165 -7.22 4.62 17.26
N MET A 166 -5.90 4.69 17.49
CA MET A 166 -4.96 3.68 17.05
C MET A 166 -4.90 2.58 18.11
N GLN A 167 -5.12 1.34 17.69
CA GLN A 167 -5.08 0.18 18.55
C GLN A 167 -3.71 -0.46 18.48
N GLU A 168 -3.11 -0.74 19.64
CA GLU A 168 -1.86 -1.48 19.70
C GLU A 168 -2.07 -2.92 19.23
N LEU A 169 -1.20 -3.38 18.33
CA LEU A 169 -1.11 -4.76 17.88
C LEU A 169 -0.18 -5.54 18.80
N PRO A 170 -0.32 -6.88 18.89
CA PRO A 170 0.58 -7.72 19.67
C PRO A 170 2.05 -7.43 19.35
N ALA A 171 2.84 -7.16 20.38
CA ALA A 171 4.25 -6.90 20.24
C ALA A 171 4.95 -8.12 19.60
N ARG A 172 5.80 -7.86 18.62
CA ARG A 172 6.61 -8.88 17.96
C ARG A 172 7.97 -8.91 18.62
N VAL A 173 8.38 -10.07 19.15
CA VAL A 173 9.74 -10.28 19.66
C VAL A 173 10.52 -11.06 18.61
N PHE A 174 11.68 -10.54 18.23
CA PHE A 174 12.61 -11.19 17.32
C PHE A 174 13.62 -11.94 18.18
N THR A 175 13.39 -13.22 18.43
CA THR A 175 14.39 -14.07 19.07
C THR A 175 15.61 -14.10 18.16
N ALA A 176 16.75 -13.63 18.66
CA ALA A 176 18.01 -13.88 17.99
C ALA A 176 18.22 -15.39 18.05
N THR A 177 17.97 -16.09 16.95
CA THR A 177 18.41 -17.48 16.82
C THR A 177 19.93 -17.44 16.84
N SER A 178 20.51 -17.63 18.02
CA SER A 178 21.91 -17.99 18.20
C SER A 178 22.10 -19.33 17.49
N GLN A 179 22.40 -19.29 16.20
CA GLN A 179 23.10 -20.41 15.56
C GLN A 179 24.54 -20.35 16.06
N SER A 180 24.74 -20.84 17.28
CA SER A 180 26.01 -21.39 17.73
C SER A 180 26.10 -22.80 17.17
N VAL A 181 26.96 -23.03 16.18
CA VAL A 181 27.48 -24.37 15.87
C VAL A 181 28.85 -24.20 15.19
N PRO A 182 29.73 -25.19 15.31
CA PRO A 182 30.77 -25.35 16.32
C PRO A 182 32.18 -25.01 15.81
#